data_AF-A0AAV2CIJ1-F1
#
_entry.id   AF-A0AAV2CIJ1-F1
#
_cell.length_a   1.000
_cell.length_b   1.000
_cell.length_c   1.000
_cell.angle_alpha   90.00
_cell.angle_beta   90.00
_cell.angle_gamma   90.00
#
_symmetry.space_group_name_H-M   'P 1'
#
loop_
_entity.id
_entity.type
_entity.pdbx_description
1 polymer ?
#
loop_
_entity_poly.entity_id
_entity_poly.type
_entity_poly.pdbx_seq_one_letter_code
_entity_poly.pdbx_strand_id
1 'polypeptide(L)'
;MNGTPSGFFAPSRGLCQGDPLSPLMFFICTEGFAALLWQAIAIEKLEGVKVAPKTTRISHLFFADDSYLFLRGSLQECENLIKVLNEYEELSGQRVNLANSVVCFSKNITLPD
;
A
#
# COMPACT_ATOMS: atom_id res chain seq x y z
N MET A 1 16.49 17.95 -17.82
CA MET A 1 17.56 16.93 -17.83
C MET A 1 17.07 15.75 -18.64
N ASN A 2 17.12 15.86 -19.97
CA ASN A 2 16.67 14.81 -20.88
C ASN A 2 17.82 14.54 -21.86
N GLY A 3 18.45 13.37 -21.77
CA GLY A 3 19.19 12.78 -22.90
C GLY A 3 20.69 13.07 -23.05
N THR A 4 21.38 13.73 -22.13
CA THR A 4 22.85 13.81 -22.15
C THR A 4 23.48 12.72 -21.27
N PRO A 5 24.46 11.94 -21.77
CA PRO A 5 25.17 10.96 -20.95
C PRO A 5 25.85 11.66 -19.78
N SER A 6 25.38 11.38 -18.56
CA SER A 6 26.10 11.75 -17.35
C SER A 6 27.05 10.61 -16.99
N GLY A 7 28.12 10.92 -16.23
CA GLY A 7 29.10 9.92 -15.81
C GLY A 7 28.51 8.77 -14.98
N PHE A 8 29.33 7.78 -14.67
CA PHE A 8 28.91 6.64 -13.84
C PHE A 8 28.32 7.12 -12.51
N PHE A 9 27.09 6.70 -12.24
CA PHE A 9 26.43 6.88 -10.94
C PHE A 9 26.22 5.50 -10.32
N ALA A 10 26.59 5.34 -9.05
CA ALA A 10 26.27 4.13 -8.29
C ALA A 10 24.89 4.33 -7.64
N PRO A 11 23.82 3.67 -8.11
CA PRO A 11 22.51 3.81 -7.49
C PRO A 11 22.55 3.21 -6.06
N SER A 12 22.06 3.96 -5.08
CA SER A 12 21.95 3.50 -3.70
C SER A 12 20.63 2.77 -3.41
N ARG A 13 19.60 3.02 -4.22
CA ARG A 13 18.26 2.42 -4.13
C ARG A 13 17.62 2.34 -5.52
N GLY A 14 16.70 1.40 -5.68
CA GLY A 14 15.96 1.18 -6.92
C GLY A 14 16.75 0.37 -7.95
N LEU A 15 16.01 -0.30 -8.83
CA LEU A 15 16.57 -0.96 -10.00
C LEU A 15 16.41 -0.04 -11.22
N CYS A 16 17.32 -0.18 -12.18
CA CYS A 16 17.23 0.57 -13.42
C CYS A 16 15.95 0.18 -14.17
N GLN A 17 15.23 1.18 -14.70
CA GLN A 17 14.07 0.91 -15.54
C GLN A 17 14.50 0.07 -16.76
N GLY A 18 13.81 -1.03 -17.01
CA GLY A 18 14.18 -2.01 -18.04
C GLY A 18 15.09 -3.15 -17.55
N ASP A 19 15.47 -3.14 -16.27
CA ASP A 19 16.12 -4.30 -15.65
C ASP A 19 15.10 -5.46 -15.52
N PRO A 20 15.40 -6.66 -16.05
CA PRO A 20 14.50 -7.80 -16.00
C PRO A 20 14.14 -8.27 -14.58
N LEU A 21 14.87 -7.85 -13.54
CA LEU A 21 14.58 -8.15 -12.13
C LEU A 21 13.61 -7.16 -11.47
N SER A 22 13.39 -5.98 -12.07
CA SER A 22 12.49 -4.96 -11.50
C SER A 22 11.07 -5.47 -11.22
N PRO A 23 10.43 -6.26 -12.11
CA PRO A 23 9.10 -6.80 -11.86
C PRO A 23 9.05 -7.76 -10.65
N LEU A 24 10.11 -8.54 -10.44
CA LEU A 24 10.18 -9.49 -9.33
C LEU A 24 10.30 -8.76 -7.99
N MET A 25 11.14 -7.73 -7.92
CA MET A 25 11.29 -6.92 -6.71
C MET A 25 10.00 -6.17 -6.36
N PHE A 26 9.30 -5.63 -7.36
CA PHE A 26 7.98 -5.05 -7.16
C PHE A 26 7.02 -6.07 -6.55
N PHE A 27 6.92 -7.26 -7.15
CA PHE A 27 6.03 -8.32 -6.65
C PHE A 27 6.34 -8.72 -5.20
N ILE A 28 7.62 -8.88 -4.83
CA ILE A 28 8.02 -9.23 -3.46
C ILE A 28 7.62 -8.15 -2.46
N CYS A 29 7.85 -6.88 -2.78
CA CYS A 29 7.46 -5.77 -1.91
C CYS A 29 5.92 -5.71 -1.76
N THR A 30 5.19 -5.86 -2.86
CA THR A 30 3.72 -5.87 -2.85
C THR A 30 3.17 -7.04 -2.04
N GLU A 31 3.75 -8.24 -2.12
CA GLU A 31 3.37 -9.40 -1.31
C GLU A 31 3.67 -9.17 0.17
N GLY A 32 4.81 -8.55 0.50
CA GLY A 32 5.13 -8.13 1.87
C GLY A 32 4.10 -7.15 2.44
N PHE A 33 3.64 -6.20 1.61
CA PHE A 33 2.59 -5.27 2.01
C PHE A 33 1.24 -5.97 2.21
N ALA A 34 0.87 -6.91 1.32
CA ALA A 34 -0.32 -7.75 1.47
C ALA A 34 -0.29 -8.51 2.81
N ALA A 35 0.86 -9.09 3.17
CA ALA A 35 1.05 -9.83 4.40
C ALA A 35 0.82 -8.97 5.65
N LEU A 36 1.35 -7.73 5.68
CA LEU A 36 1.10 -6.79 6.79
C LEU A 36 -0.38 -6.44 6.92
N LEU A 37 -1.07 -6.23 5.80
CA LEU A 37 -2.52 -5.96 5.80
C LEU A 37 -3.32 -7.18 6.30
N TRP A 38 -2.97 -8.39 5.89
CA TRP A 38 -3.61 -9.61 6.38
C TRP A 38 -3.34 -9.85 7.86
N GLN A 39 -2.13 -9.58 8.33
CA GLN A 39 -1.80 -9.64 9.74
C GLN A 39 -2.68 -8.66 10.53
N ALA A 40 -2.79 -7.41 10.10
CA ALA A 40 -3.64 -6.40 10.73
C ALA A 40 -5.12 -6.83 10.77
N ILE A 41 -5.62 -7.52 9.74
CA ILE A 41 -6.97 -8.13 9.77
C ILE A 41 -7.06 -9.27 10.78
N ALA A 42 -6.05 -10.14 10.83
CA ALA A 42 -6.04 -11.30 11.72
C ALA A 42 -6.05 -10.91 13.20
N ILE A 43 -5.42 -9.77 13.55
CA ILE A 43 -5.42 -9.20 14.90
C ILE A 43 -6.52 -8.14 15.11
N GLU A 44 -7.51 -8.08 14.22
CA GLU A 44 -8.69 -7.20 14.30
C GLU A 44 -8.36 -5.69 14.39
N LYS A 45 -7.22 -5.28 13.83
CA LYS A 45 -6.86 -3.86 13.69
C LYS A 45 -7.47 -3.22 12.45
N LEU A 46 -7.74 -4.02 11.42
CA LEU A 46 -8.46 -3.66 10.20
C LEU A 46 -9.59 -4.66 9.96
N GLU A 47 -10.78 -4.20 9.60
CA GLU A 47 -11.90 -5.10 9.33
C GLU A 47 -11.94 -5.56 7.87
N GLY A 48 -11.49 -4.72 6.94
CA GLY A 48 -11.66 -4.92 5.51
C GLY A 48 -13.13 -4.92 5.09
N VAL A 49 -13.42 -5.49 3.92
CA VAL A 49 -14.78 -5.58 3.36
C VAL A 49 -15.17 -7.03 3.13
N LYS A 50 -16.43 -7.37 3.42
CA LYS A 50 -17.05 -8.66 3.09
C LYS A 50 -18.18 -8.43 2.09
N VAL A 51 -18.23 -9.24 1.04
CA VAL A 51 -19.27 -9.17 0.01
C VAL A 51 -20.51 -9.96 0.43
N ALA A 52 -20.35 -11.02 1.22
CA ALA A 52 -21.47 -11.78 1.77
C ALA A 52 -21.12 -12.37 3.16
N PRO A 53 -22.11 -12.84 3.92
CA PRO A 53 -21.85 -13.58 5.16
C PRO A 53 -20.94 -14.80 4.88
N LYS A 54 -19.98 -15.03 5.79
CA LYS A 54 -19.01 -16.15 5.72
C LYS A 54 -18.04 -16.12 4.52
N THR A 55 -17.85 -14.97 3.86
CA THR A 55 -16.79 -14.81 2.85
C THR A 55 -15.47 -14.31 3.46
N THR A 56 -14.38 -14.50 2.73
CA THR A 56 -13.08 -13.89 3.03
C THR A 56 -13.20 -12.37 3.05
N ARG A 57 -12.44 -11.73 3.96
CA ARG A 57 -12.29 -10.28 4.02
C ARG A 57 -11.35 -9.83 2.92
N ILE A 58 -11.75 -8.80 2.17
CA ILE A 58 -10.92 -8.13 1.18
C ILE A 58 -10.39 -6.85 1.82
N SER A 59 -9.07 -6.67 1.88
CA SER A 59 -8.44 -5.43 2.35
C SER A 59 -7.74 -4.64 1.27
N HIS A 60 -7.38 -5.25 0.14
CA HIS A 60 -6.61 -4.57 -0.89
C HIS A 60 -6.81 -5.16 -2.28
N LEU A 61 -6.54 -4.33 -3.29
CA LEU A 61 -6.35 -4.72 -4.68
C LEU A 61 -5.12 -3.99 -5.21
N PHE A 62 -4.11 -4.74 -5.65
CA PHE A 62 -2.86 -4.19 -6.17
C PHE A 62 -2.79 -4.33 -7.69
N PHE A 63 -2.48 -3.23 -8.35
CA PHE A 63 -2.13 -3.14 -9.76
C PHE A 63 -0.68 -2.61 -9.86
N ALA A 64 -0.14 -2.55 -11.09
CA ALA A 64 1.23 -2.09 -11.31
C ALA A 64 1.45 -0.65 -10.84
N ASP A 65 0.49 0.23 -11.14
CA ASP A 65 0.60 1.67 -10.87
C ASP A 65 -0.29 2.13 -9.71
N ASP A 66 -1.41 1.44 -9.49
CA ASP A 66 -2.43 1.84 -8.53
C ASP A 66 -2.69 0.75 -7.48
N SER A 67 -3.03 1.18 -6.27
CA SER A 67 -3.41 0.29 -5.17
C SER A 67 -4.68 0.80 -4.51
N TYR A 68 -5.64 -0.10 -4.30
CA TYR A 68 -6.88 0.20 -3.56
C TYR A 68 -6.84 -0.49 -2.22
N LEU A 69 -7.13 0.24 -1.15
CA LEU A 69 -7.21 -0.29 0.21
C LEU A 69 -8.64 -0.13 0.72
N PHE A 70 -9.14 -1.19 1.35
CA PHE A 70 -10.50 -1.30 1.85
C PHE A 70 -10.45 -1.46 3.37
N LEU A 71 -11.12 -0.55 4.07
CA LEU A 71 -11.20 -0.49 5.52
C LEU A 71 -12.61 -0.10 5.95
N ARG A 72 -12.94 -0.34 7.21
CA ARG A 72 -14.14 0.26 7.80
C ARG A 72 -13.87 1.73 8.05
N GLY A 73 -14.78 2.60 7.62
CA GLY A 73 -14.65 4.04 7.78
C GLY A 73 -14.81 4.49 9.23
N SER A 74 -13.75 4.32 10.02
CA SER A 74 -13.61 4.80 11.39
C SER A 74 -12.22 5.39 11.58
N LEU A 75 -12.10 6.40 12.45
CA LEU A 75 -10.82 7.03 12.74
C LEU A 75 -9.78 6.01 13.24
N GLN A 76 -10.22 5.06 14.07
CA GLN A 76 -9.38 4.00 14.63
C GLN A 76 -8.74 3.12 13.54
N GLU A 77 -9.50 2.74 12.51
CA GLU A 77 -8.95 1.96 11.40
C GLU A 77 -8.04 2.78 10.50
N CYS A 78 -8.35 4.06 10.27
CA CYS A 78 -7.44 4.96 9.56
C CYS A 78 -6.08 5.09 10.26
N GLU A 79 -6.08 5.25 11.59
CA GLU A 79 -4.84 5.28 12.38
C GLU A 79 -4.06 3.97 12.33
N ASN A 80 -4.76 2.83 12.38
CA ASN A 80 -4.12 1.52 12.25
C ASN A 80 -3.55 1.31 10.85
N LEU A 81 -4.25 1.77 9.81
CA LEU A 81 -3.75 1.73 8.44
C LEU A 81 -2.47 2.54 8.32
N ILE A 82 -2.42 3.76 8.87
CA ILE A 82 -1.20 4.59 8.86
C ILE A 82 -0.03 3.85 9.51
N LYS A 83 -0.25 3.13 10.62
CA LYS A 83 0.81 2.32 11.25
C LYS A 83 1.32 1.22 10.32
N VAL A 84 0.42 0.52 9.64
CA VAL A 84 0.78 -0.52 8.66
C VAL A 84 1.56 0.08 7.49
N LEU A 85 1.16 1.25 6.97
CA LEU A 85 1.90 1.95 5.92
C LEU A 85 3.30 2.33 6.40
N ASN A 86 3.44 2.90 7.59
CA ASN A 86 4.74 3.27 8.15
C ASN A 86 5.67 2.06 8.31
N GLU A 87 5.16 0.94 8.80
CA GLU A 87 5.91 -0.31 8.94
C GLU A 87 6.35 -0.83 7.56
N TYR A 88 5.46 -0.80 6.56
CA TYR A 88 5.80 -1.13 5.19
C TYR A 88 6.91 -0.23 4.63
N GLU A 89 6.82 1.08 4.84
CA GLU A 89 7.83 2.03 4.35
C GLU A 89 9.20 1.81 4.98
N GLU A 90 9.22 1.50 6.28
CA GLU A 90 10.45 1.21 7.03
C GLU A 90 11.12 -0.09 6.55
N LEU A 91 10.34 -1.16 6.36
CA LEU A 91 10.85 -2.47 5.96
C LEU A 91 11.25 -2.53 4.48
N SER A 92 10.44 -1.95 3.59
CA SER A 92 10.68 -2.00 2.14
C SER A 92 11.58 -0.89 1.62
N GLY A 93 11.67 0.23 2.34
CA GLY A 93 12.30 1.46 1.87
C GLY A 93 11.53 2.18 0.75
N GLN A 94 10.34 1.69 0.37
CA GLN A 94 9.41 2.36 -0.53
C GLN A 94 8.58 3.38 0.24
N ARG A 95 8.08 4.42 -0.43
CA ARG A 95 7.19 5.41 0.18
C ARG A 95 5.86 5.46 -0.53
N VAL A 96 4.80 5.53 0.25
CA VAL A 96 3.45 5.74 -0.24
C VAL A 96 3.33 7.18 -0.70
N ASN A 97 2.85 7.38 -1.92
CA ASN A 97 2.62 8.71 -2.45
C ASN A 97 1.28 9.27 -1.95
N LEU A 98 1.30 9.85 -0.75
CA LEU A 98 0.11 10.46 -0.16
C LEU A 98 -0.46 11.63 -0.99
N ALA A 99 0.38 12.33 -1.76
CA ALA A 99 -0.06 13.44 -2.60
C ALA A 99 -0.93 12.97 -3.78
N ASN A 100 -0.71 11.75 -4.27
CA ASN A 100 -1.52 11.12 -5.31
C ASN A 100 -2.55 10.13 -4.75
N SER A 101 -2.64 9.99 -3.43
CA SER A 101 -3.61 9.09 -2.79
C SER A 101 -4.92 9.83 -2.53
N VAL A 102 -6.05 9.11 -2.66
CA VAL A 102 -7.38 9.64 -2.40
C VAL A 102 -8.11 8.72 -1.43
N VAL A 103 -8.81 9.32 -0.46
CA VAL A 103 -9.67 8.60 0.49
C VAL A 103 -11.12 8.92 0.18
N CYS A 104 -11.93 7.89 0.03
CA CYS A 104 -13.36 8.00 -0.27
C CYS A 104 -14.18 7.38 0.87
N PHE A 105 -15.15 8.12 1.38
CA PHE A 105 -16.05 7.66 2.43
C PHE A 105 -17.47 7.46 1.89
N SER A 106 -18.16 6.44 2.38
CA SER A 106 -19.59 6.27 2.10
C SER A 106 -20.39 7.39 2.77
N LYS A 107 -21.58 7.70 2.23
CA LYS A 107 -22.49 8.72 2.80
C LYS A 107 -22.92 8.43 4.24
N ASN A 108 -22.71 7.21 4.72
CA ASN A 108 -23.13 6.75 6.04
C ASN A 108 -22.04 6.94 7.12
N ILE A 109 -20.93 7.61 6.78
CA ILE A 109 -19.85 7.89 7.73
C ILE A 109 -19.99 9.33 8.22
N THR A 110 -20.16 9.48 9.53
CA THR A 110 -20.06 10.78 10.20
C THR A 110 -18.58 11.04 10.47
N LEU A 111 -18.01 12.03 9.79
CA LEU A 111 -16.67 12.51 10.12
C LEU A 111 -16.76 13.29 11.44
N PRO A 112 -15.78 13.13 12.35
CA PRO A 112 -15.67 14.03 13.50
C PRO A 112 -15.44 15.47 13.00
N ASP A 113 -16.03 16.44 13.70
CA ASP A 113 -15.89 17.88 13.43
C ASP A 113 -14.43 18.35 13.48
#